data_AF-A0A6N1X3M0-F1
#
_entry.id   AF-A0A6N1X3M0-F1
#
_cell.length_a   1.000
_cell.length_b   1.000
_cell.length_c   1.000
_cell.angle_alpha   90.00
_cell.angle_beta   90.00
_cell.angle_gamma   90.00
#
_symmetry.space_group_name_H-M   'P 1'
#
loop_
_entity.id
_entity.type
_entity.pdbx_description
1 polymer ?
#
loop_
_entity_poly.entity_id
_entity_poly.type
_entity_poly.pdbx_seq_one_letter_code
_entity_poly.pdbx_strand_id
1 'polypeptide(L)' 'MREPTFREVLAHIDAKHKVAASEVAHLPAAEWRTARGYELCNREKELHIALVVLLELAAEQAPQAAPVATSH' A
#
# COMPACT_ATOMS: atom_id res chain seq x y z
N MET A 1 23.83 -8.92 4.43
CA MET A 1 22.59 -8.15 4.70
C MET A 1 21.44 -9.15 4.79
N ARG A 2 20.47 -8.97 5.70
CA ARG A 2 19.30 -9.86 5.81
C ARG A 2 18.21 -9.42 4.83
N GLU A 3 17.47 -10.37 4.27
CA GLU A 3 16.27 -10.08 3.50
C GLU A 3 15.15 -9.52 4.40
N PRO A 4 14.37 -8.53 3.91
CA PRO A 4 13.22 -8.02 4.65
C PRO A 4 12.08 -9.03 4.65
N THR A 5 11.37 -9.13 5.77
CA THR A 5 10.12 -9.90 5.86
C THR A 5 8.99 -9.20 5.11
N PHE A 6 7.97 -9.96 4.75
CA PHE A 6 6.75 -9.42 4.14
C PHE A 6 6.11 -8.29 4.96
N ARG A 7 6.07 -8.42 6.30
CA ARG A 7 5.54 -7.37 7.18
C ARG A 7 6.39 -6.10 7.15
N GLU A 8 7.72 -6.23 7.10
CA GLU A 8 8.62 -5.08 6.98
C GLU A 8 8.45 -4.38 5.63
N VAL A 9 8.26 -5.13 4.55
CA VAL A 9 7.95 -4.57 3.21
C VAL A 9 6.62 -3.84 3.22
N LEU A 10 5.55 -4.46 3.76
CA LEU A 10 4.22 -3.84 3.86
C LEU A 10 4.26 -2.53 4.64
N ALA A 11 4.89 -2.53 5.83
CA ALA A 11 5.02 -1.33 6.66
C ALA A 11 5.81 -0.21 5.95
N HIS A 12 6.85 -0.56 5.18
CA HIS A 12 7.64 0.41 4.42
C HIS A 12 6.84 1.03 3.27
N ILE A 13 6.06 0.23 2.54
CA ILE A 13 5.20 0.74 1.46
C ILE A 13 4.08 1.62 2.03
N ASP A 14 3.43 1.21 3.12
CA ASP A 14 2.41 2.02 3.81
C ASP A 14 2.99 3.38 4.28
N ALA A 15 4.17 3.38 4.89
CA ALA A 15 4.83 4.62 5.30
C ALA A 15 5.12 5.55 4.11
N LYS A 16 5.60 5.01 3.00
CA LYS A 16 5.84 5.78 1.77
C LYS A 16 4.54 6.30 1.15
N HIS A 17 3.48 5.49 1.15
CA HIS A 17 2.15 5.88 0.67
C HIS A 17 1.62 7.07 1.46
N LYS A 18 1.67 7.01 2.80
CA LYS A 18 1.23 8.11 3.68
C LYS A 18 1.95 9.42 3.40
N VAL A 19 3.27 9.37 3.15
CA VAL A 19 4.04 10.57 2.77
C VAL A 19 3.57 11.11 1.42
N ALA A 20 3.51 10.27 0.39
CA ALA A 20 3.08 10.69 -0.94
C ALA A 20 1.64 11.23 -0.95
N ALA A 21 0.72 10.57 -0.24
CA ALA A 21 -0.66 11.01 -0.10
C ALA A 21 -0.75 12.37 0.62
N SER A 22 0.06 12.59 1.66
CA SER A 22 0.15 13.89 2.32
C SER A 22 0.70 14.96 1.38
N GLU A 23 1.73 14.66 0.59
CA GLU A 23 2.29 15.60 -0.38
C GLU A 23 1.26 15.97 -1.47
N VAL A 24 0.50 15.00 -1.99
CA VAL A 24 -0.59 15.24 -2.95
C VAL A 24 -1.70 16.10 -2.32
N ALA A 25 -2.10 15.80 -1.08
CA ALA A 25 -3.16 16.54 -0.38
C ALA A 25 -2.82 18.02 -0.17
N HIS A 26 -1.53 18.34 -0.05
CA HIS A 26 -1.04 19.71 0.12
C HIS A 26 -0.47 20.30 -1.18
N LEU A 27 -0.67 19.65 -2.34
CA LEU A 27 -0.15 20.13 -3.62
C LEU A 27 -0.87 21.43 -4.03
N PRO A 28 -0.15 22.56 -4.19
CA PRO A 28 -0.76 23.83 -4.58
C PRO A 28 -1.48 23.73 -5.93
N ALA A 29 -2.61 24.44 -6.07
CA ALA A 29 -3.43 24.43 -7.29
C ALA A 29 -2.62 24.66 -8.59
N ALA A 30 -1.63 25.55 -8.55
CA ALA A 30 -0.77 25.85 -9.69
C ALA A 30 0.17 24.69 -10.10
N GLU A 31 0.49 23.79 -9.17
CA GLU A 31 1.42 22.67 -9.40
C GLU A 31 0.75 21.43 -9.99
N TRP A 32 -0.59 21.34 -9.96
CA TRP A 32 -1.31 20.15 -10.45
C TRP A 32 -1.08 19.82 -11.92
N ARG A 33 -0.72 20.82 -12.73
CA ARG A 33 -0.45 20.66 -14.17
C ARG A 33 1.03 20.73 -14.53
N THR A 34 1.92 20.75 -13.54
CA THR A 34 3.37 20.69 -13.77
C THR A 34 3.82 19.23 -13.86
N ALA A 35 4.97 18.99 -14.50
CA ALA A 35 5.55 17.65 -14.56
C ALA A 35 5.72 17.04 -13.16
N ARG A 36 6.19 17.85 -12.20
CA ARG A 36 6.33 17.46 -10.80
C ARG A 36 5.00 17.05 -10.16
N GLY A 37 3.93 17.80 -10.40
CA GLY A 37 2.60 17.45 -9.89
C GLY A 37 2.11 16.11 -10.43
N TYR A 38 2.29 15.87 -11.74
CA TYR A 38 1.95 14.59 -12.36
C TYR A 38 2.79 13.43 -11.80
N GLU A 39 4.10 13.61 -11.65
CA GLU A 39 5.00 12.61 -11.06
C GLU A 39 4.60 12.24 -9.63
N LEU A 40 4.27 13.24 -8.81
CA LEU A 40 3.83 13.02 -7.44
C LEU A 40 2.51 12.25 -7.39
N CYS A 41 1.53 12.62 -8.22
CA CYS A 41 0.25 11.91 -8.29
C CYS A 41 0.42 10.47 -8.79
N ASN A 42 1.31 10.24 -9.77
CA ASN A 42 1.59 8.90 -10.27
C ASN A 42 2.26 8.04 -9.19
N ARG A 43 3.24 8.60 -8.49
CA ARG A 43 3.91 7.93 -7.38
C ARG A 43 2.93 7.56 -6.26
N GLU A 44 2.01 8.45 -5.90
CA GLU A 44 0.97 8.16 -4.91
C GLU A 44 0.08 6.98 -5.36
N LYS A 45 -0.39 7.01 -6.62
CA LYS A 45 -1.21 5.93 -7.20
C LYS A 45 -0.49 4.59 -7.22
N GLU A 46 0.77 4.56 -7.65
CA GLU A 46 1.59 3.34 -7.68
C GLU A 46 1.75 2.73 -6.29
N LEU A 47 2.03 3.57 -5.28
CA LEU A 47 2.13 3.14 -3.89
C LEU A 47 0.79 2.66 -3.34
N HIS A 48 -0.31 3.32 -3.70
CA HIS A 48 -1.66 2.90 -3.31
C HIS A 48 -2.01 1.52 -3.88
N ILE A 49 -1.79 1.31 -5.19
CA ILE A 49 -2.04 0.02 -5.85
C ILE A 49 -1.19 -1.08 -5.21
N ALA A 50 0.11 -0.82 -5.01
CA ALA A 50 1.00 -1.78 -4.36
C ALA A 50 0.53 -2.14 -2.95
N LEU A 51 0.11 -1.15 -2.16
CA LEU A 51 -0.40 -1.35 -0.82
C LEU A 51 -1.68 -2.19 -0.81
N VAL A 52 -2.63 -1.91 -1.71
CA VAL A 52 -3.87 -2.69 -1.84
C VAL A 52 -3.56 -4.16 -2.13
N VAL A 53 -2.73 -4.44 -3.13
CA VAL A 53 -2.35 -5.82 -3.49
C VAL A 53 -1.64 -6.53 -2.34
N LEU A 54 -0.72 -5.86 -1.64
CA LEU A 54 -0.02 -6.46 -0.50
C LEU A 54 -0.96 -6.74 0.68
N LEU A 55 -1.97 -5.90 0.91
CA LEU A 55 -2.98 -6.12 1.95
C LEU A 55 -3.90 -7.30 1.60
N GLU A 56 -4.29 -7.45 0.34
CA GLU A 56 -5.05 -8.61 -0.14
C GLU A 56 -4.26 -9.91 0.05
N LEU A 57 -2.99 -9.93 -0.35
CA LEU A 57 -2.10 -11.07 -0.14
C LEU A 57 -1.90 -11.39 1.35
N ALA A 58 -1.81 -10.36 2.21
CA ALA A 58 -1.72 -10.55 3.66
C ALA A 58 -2.98 -11.20 4.22
N ALA A 59 -4.16 -10.82 3.72
CA ALA A 59 -5.45 -11.36 4.14
C ALA A 59 -5.64 -12.81 3.68
N GLU A 60 -5.19 -13.17 2.48
CA GLU A 60 -5.23 -14.54 1.95
C GLU A 60 -4.34 -15.51 2.75
N GLN A 61 -3.26 -15.01 3.37
CA GLN A 61 -2.36 -15.80 4.21
C GLN A 61 -2.87 -15.98 5.65
N ALA A 62 -3.98 -15.33 6.03
CA ALA A 62 -4.60 -15.57 7.33
C ALA A 62 -5.12 -17.02 7.36
N PRO A 63 -4.82 -17.81 8.41
CA PRO A 63 -5.26 -19.20 8.46
C PRO A 63 -6.78 -19.26 8.35
N GLN A 64 -7.29 -19.85 7.27
CA GLN A 64 -8.69 -20.22 7.19
C GLN A 64 -8.94 -21.20 8.33
N ALA A 65 -9.72 -20.79 9.32
CA ALA A 65 -10.21 -21.69 10.36
C ALA A 65 -10.95 -22.84 9.66
N ALA A 66 -10.40 -24.04 9.77
CA ALA A 66 -11.02 -25.23 9.19
C ALA A 66 -12.46 -25.36 9.73
N PRO A 67 -13.46 -25.61 8.87
CA PRO A 67 -14.82 -25.84 9.34
C PRO A 67 -14.80 -27.06 10.26
N VAL A 68 -15.25 -26.88 11.51
CA VAL A 68 -15.41 -27.97 12.46
C VAL A 68 -16.44 -28.93 11.88
N ALA A 69 -15.98 -30.06 11.34
CA ALA A 69 -16.86 -31.13 10.89
C ALA A 69 -17.58 -31.67 12.12
N THR A 70 -18.83 -31.23 12.31
CA THR A 70 -19.71 -31.79 13.34
C THR A 70 -20.40 -32.99 12.70
N SER A 71 -19.88 -34.19 12.95
CA SER A 71 -20.57 -35.44 12.62
C SER A 71 -21.67 -35.68 13.65
N HIS A 72 -22.91 -35.86 13.17
CA HIS A 72 -24.05 -36.39 13.93
C HIS A 72 -24.33 -37.83 13.52
#